data_AF-A0A921DRW4-F1
#
_entry.id   AF-A0A921DRW4-F1
#
_cell.length_a   1.000
_cell.length_b   1.000
_cell.length_c   1.000
_cell.angle_alpha   90.00
_cell.angle_beta   90.00
_cell.angle_gamma   90.00
#
_symmetry.space_group_name_H-M   'P 1'
#
loop_
_entity.id
_entity.type
_entity.pdbx_description
1 polymer ?
#
loop_
_entity_poly.entity_id
_entity_poly.type
_entity_poly.pdbx_seq_one_letter_code
_entity_poly.pdbx_strand_id
1 'polypeptide(L)'
;MKHILACALLVAATLLSGCAASSIYRGVDASSGAFISTSSPVVSVKAAPGYERVVSGYTLCRVAYENSMMRTISADAWFSLQAGEGSQLVSLLAECPSDMIWEVRAVGVDFQTLKVLYEHNGISPNSATVHVYVRPASMDPWTPMFAQAGKAAWQGDTLVARYEWMGGADRSKLIVEYREPAPELFPGITMNVGQLTDFIERSQKAFTLEGVTAPVTPMPRNIMNVPDSLLAPVIGVVSNGRIFMDI
;
A
#
# COMPACT_ATOMS: atom_id res chain seq x y z
N MET A 1 -53.09 23.13 -4.65
CA MET A 1 -51.99 23.85 -3.96
C MET A 1 -51.30 22.98 -2.91
N LYS A 2 -51.85 22.75 -1.70
CA LYS A 2 -51.12 22.09 -0.58
C LYS A 2 -50.35 20.79 -0.96
N HIS A 3 -50.97 19.88 -1.71
CA HIS A 3 -50.33 18.63 -2.15
C HIS A 3 -49.15 18.84 -3.13
N ILE A 4 -49.17 19.89 -3.96
CA ILE A 4 -48.07 20.21 -4.87
C ILE A 4 -46.84 20.65 -4.08
N LEU A 5 -47.05 21.43 -3.02
CA LEU A 5 -45.97 21.86 -2.11
C LEU A 5 -45.35 20.66 -1.36
N ALA A 6 -46.17 19.70 -0.95
CA ALA A 6 -45.70 18.46 -0.32
C ALA A 6 -44.86 17.60 -1.27
N CYS A 7 -45.29 17.42 -2.52
CA CYS A 7 -44.51 16.69 -3.52
C CYS A 7 -43.19 17.42 -3.86
N ALA A 8 -43.21 18.76 -3.96
CA ALA A 8 -42.00 19.55 -4.19
C ALA A 8 -40.99 19.43 -3.02
N LEU A 9 -41.47 19.45 -1.78
CA LEU A 9 -40.64 19.21 -0.59
C LEU A 9 -40.07 17.78 -0.56
N LEU A 10 -40.86 16.78 -0.95
CA LEU A 10 -40.39 15.38 -1.00
C LEU A 10 -39.31 15.17 -2.07
N VAL A 11 -39.47 15.78 -3.26
CA VAL A 11 -38.47 15.75 -4.33
C VAL A 11 -37.21 16.56 -3.96
N ALA A 12 -37.36 17.70 -3.28
CA ALA A 12 -36.21 18.44 -2.75
C ALA A 12 -35.44 17.61 -1.71
N ALA A 13 -36.15 16.90 -0.82
CA ALA A 13 -35.53 16.03 0.19
C ALA A 13 -34.78 14.85 -0.44
N THR A 14 -35.34 14.18 -1.46
CA THR A 14 -34.64 13.08 -2.14
C THR A 14 -33.43 13.57 -2.93
N LEU A 15 -33.51 14.73 -3.60
CA LEU A 15 -32.37 15.35 -4.28
C LEU A 15 -31.26 15.77 -3.29
N LEU A 16 -31.61 16.29 -2.12
CA LEU A 16 -30.64 16.62 -1.07
C LEU A 16 -29.97 15.37 -0.48
N SER A 17 -30.70 14.26 -0.32
CA SER A 17 -30.11 12.98 0.09
C SER A 17 -29.21 12.34 -0.98
N GLY A 18 -29.42 12.68 -2.26
CA GLY A 18 -28.57 12.24 -3.37
C GLY A 18 -27.16 12.84 -3.38
N CYS A 19 -26.92 13.89 -2.58
CA CYS A 19 -25.61 14.54 -2.41
C CYS A 19 -24.96 14.23 -1.05
N ALA A 20 -25.30 13.09 -0.44
CA ALA A 20 -24.47 12.50 0.61
C ALA A 20 -23.12 12.09 0.00
N ALA A 21 -22.15 13.00 0.00
CA ALA A 21 -20.80 12.75 -0.48
C ALA A 21 -20.24 11.50 0.20
N SER A 22 -19.95 10.46 -0.59
CA SER A 22 -19.46 9.18 -0.09
C SER A 22 -18.19 9.41 0.70
N SER A 23 -18.25 9.15 2.02
CA SER A 23 -17.15 9.47 2.92
C SER A 23 -15.88 8.77 2.46
N ILE A 24 -14.80 9.54 2.33
CA ILE A 24 -13.51 9.01 1.89
C ILE A 24 -13.02 8.04 2.97
N TYR A 25 -13.08 6.76 2.65
CA TYR A 25 -12.72 5.67 3.53
C TYR A 25 -11.47 4.99 3.01
N ARG A 26 -10.47 4.91 3.90
CA ARG A 26 -9.24 4.14 3.73
C ARG A 26 -9.11 3.21 4.93
N GLY A 27 -8.92 1.92 4.69
CA GLY A 27 -8.74 0.92 5.75
C GLY A 27 -9.40 -0.42 5.41
N VAL A 28 -9.48 -1.32 6.40
CA VAL A 28 -10.07 -2.65 6.20
C VAL A 28 -11.58 -2.59 6.26
N ASP A 29 -12.26 -3.21 5.31
CA ASP A 29 -13.69 -3.50 5.41
C ASP A 29 -13.93 -4.70 6.34
N ALA A 30 -14.80 -4.51 7.33
CA ALA A 30 -15.10 -5.52 8.33
C ALA A 30 -15.91 -6.72 7.76
N SER A 31 -16.59 -6.56 6.62
CA SER A 31 -17.44 -7.61 6.04
C SER A 31 -16.67 -8.61 5.17
N SER A 32 -15.63 -8.15 4.48
CA SER A 32 -14.83 -8.91 3.52
C SER A 32 -13.38 -9.13 3.96
N GLY A 33 -12.88 -8.37 4.93
CA GLY A 33 -11.48 -8.36 5.34
C GLY A 33 -10.52 -7.70 4.33
N ALA A 34 -11.03 -7.18 3.21
CA ALA A 34 -10.23 -6.49 2.20
C ALA A 34 -9.79 -5.10 2.67
N PHE A 35 -8.63 -4.64 2.18
CA PHE A 35 -8.19 -3.25 2.35
C PHE A 35 -8.78 -2.39 1.24
N ILE A 36 -9.60 -1.41 1.60
CA ILE A 36 -10.41 -0.61 0.68
C ILE A 36 -10.01 0.87 0.71
N SER A 37 -10.02 1.49 -0.46
CA SER A 37 -9.99 2.93 -0.66
C SER A 37 -11.20 3.35 -1.51
N THR A 38 -12.08 4.19 -0.99
CA THR A 38 -13.25 4.71 -1.74
C THR A 38 -12.95 5.93 -2.62
N SER A 39 -11.70 6.40 -2.67
CA SER A 39 -11.30 7.56 -3.49
C SER A 39 -9.83 7.52 -3.89
N SER A 40 -9.54 7.78 -5.17
CA SER A 40 -8.23 8.13 -5.74
C SER A 40 -7.00 7.41 -5.13
N PRO A 41 -6.73 6.14 -5.48
CA PRO A 41 -7.52 5.26 -6.33
C PRO A 41 -8.76 4.71 -5.62
N VAL A 42 -9.79 4.39 -6.40
CA VAL A 42 -10.92 3.57 -5.94
C VAL A 42 -10.51 2.11 -6.11
N VAL A 43 -10.22 1.40 -5.03
CA VAL A 43 -9.61 0.06 -5.08
C VAL A 43 -9.94 -0.78 -3.85
N SER A 44 -10.07 -2.09 -4.07
CA SER A 44 -10.12 -3.13 -3.04
C SER A 44 -8.93 -4.07 -3.23
N VAL A 45 -8.10 -4.23 -2.20
CA VAL A 45 -7.04 -5.26 -2.14
C VAL A 45 -7.52 -6.39 -1.25
N LYS A 46 -7.67 -7.58 -1.82
CA LYS A 46 -8.27 -8.73 -1.15
C LYS A 46 -7.30 -9.90 -1.17
N ALA A 47 -6.97 -10.42 0.01
CA ALA A 47 -6.08 -11.56 0.12
C ALA A 47 -6.73 -12.84 -0.40
N ALA A 48 -5.89 -13.78 -0.84
CA ALA A 48 -6.31 -15.13 -1.17
C ALA A 48 -6.86 -15.89 0.06
N PRO A 49 -7.70 -16.93 -0.12
CA PRO A 49 -8.12 -17.80 0.97
C PRO A 49 -6.93 -18.37 1.75
N GLY A 50 -7.07 -18.44 3.08
CA GLY A 50 -5.99 -18.86 3.99
C GLY A 50 -5.20 -17.71 4.62
N TYR A 51 -5.41 -16.45 4.20
CA TYR A 51 -4.84 -15.28 4.85
C TYR A 51 -5.71 -14.76 6.00
N GLU A 52 -5.14 -14.70 7.21
CA GLU A 52 -5.75 -14.09 8.38
C GLU A 52 -5.29 -12.63 8.57
N ARG A 53 -6.20 -11.72 8.94
CA ARG A 53 -5.84 -10.34 9.30
C ARG A 53 -5.08 -10.32 10.63
N VAL A 54 -3.92 -9.68 10.63
CA VAL A 54 -3.03 -9.53 11.78
C VAL A 54 -3.27 -8.19 12.46
N VAL A 55 -3.01 -7.09 11.76
CA VAL A 55 -3.22 -5.72 12.26
C VAL A 55 -3.53 -4.78 11.10
N SER A 56 -4.31 -3.73 11.35
CA SER A 56 -4.58 -2.66 10.40
C SER A 56 -4.65 -1.32 11.12
N GLY A 57 -4.23 -0.25 10.44
CA GLY A 57 -4.07 1.05 11.09
C GLY A 57 -3.71 2.17 10.14
N TYR A 58 -3.33 3.29 10.75
CA TYR A 58 -3.00 4.55 10.13
C TYR A 58 -1.81 5.20 10.86
N THR A 59 -0.94 5.88 10.11
CA THR A 59 0.17 6.68 10.64
C THR A 59 0.41 7.92 9.77
N LEU A 60 1.12 8.90 10.32
CA LEU A 60 1.72 10.01 9.58
C LEU A 60 3.22 9.73 9.45
N CYS A 61 3.70 9.52 8.22
CA CYS A 61 5.10 9.22 7.92
C CYS A 61 5.84 10.45 7.40
N ARG A 62 7.06 10.72 7.87
CA ARG A 62 7.95 11.76 7.33
C ARG A 62 8.74 11.23 6.14
N VAL A 63 8.28 11.55 4.94
CA VAL A 63 8.93 11.24 3.67
C VAL A 63 9.86 12.37 3.23
N ALA A 64 10.94 12.05 2.53
CA ALA A 64 11.88 13.07 2.03
C ALA A 64 11.27 13.91 0.89
N TYR A 65 11.75 15.14 0.74
CA TYR A 65 11.31 16.10 -0.28
C TYR A 65 12.45 16.45 -1.24
N GLU A 66 12.21 16.39 -2.56
CA GLU A 66 13.22 16.67 -3.61
C GLU A 66 14.55 15.91 -3.38
N ASN A 67 14.46 14.64 -2.97
CA ASN A 67 15.58 13.78 -2.55
C ASN A 67 16.46 14.36 -1.42
N SER A 68 15.97 15.35 -0.67
CA SER A 68 16.72 16.01 0.39
C SER A 68 16.63 15.26 1.72
N MET A 69 17.77 14.70 2.15
CA MET A 69 17.96 14.07 3.48
C MET A 69 17.62 14.99 4.67
N MET A 70 17.51 16.30 4.46
CA MET A 70 17.28 17.33 5.49
C MET A 70 15.89 17.98 5.43
N ARG A 71 15.06 17.66 4.43
CA ARG A 71 13.69 18.19 4.30
C ARG A 71 12.70 17.04 4.20
N THR A 72 11.82 16.95 5.19
CA THR A 72 10.75 15.93 5.21
C THR A 72 9.37 16.56 5.21
N ILE A 73 8.44 15.94 4.52
CA ILE A 73 7.00 16.27 4.53
C ILE A 73 6.23 15.13 5.18
N SER A 74 5.16 15.44 5.91
CA SER A 74 4.26 14.42 6.42
C SER A 74 3.32 13.92 5.32
N ALA A 75 3.30 12.60 5.13
CA ALA A 75 2.36 11.88 4.30
C ALA A 75 1.44 11.02 5.17
N ASP A 76 0.16 10.95 4.80
CA ASP A 76 -0.80 10.02 5.40
C ASP A 76 -0.54 8.60 4.88
N ALA A 77 -0.52 7.61 5.77
CA ALA A 77 -0.36 6.20 5.39
C ALA A 77 -1.37 5.31 6.13
N TRP A 78 -2.16 4.54 5.36
CA TRP A 78 -3.09 3.51 5.87
C TRP A 78 -2.59 2.14 5.45
N PHE A 79 -2.71 1.14 6.32
CA PHE A 79 -2.21 -0.20 6.02
C PHE A 79 -3.02 -1.34 6.65
N SER A 80 -2.82 -2.55 6.10
CA SER A 80 -3.32 -3.82 6.60
C SER A 80 -2.24 -4.90 6.43
N LEU A 81 -1.96 -5.63 7.51
CA LEU A 81 -1.06 -6.78 7.55
C LEU A 81 -1.90 -8.06 7.67
N GLN A 82 -1.62 -9.03 6.81
CA GLN A 82 -2.25 -10.35 6.78
C GLN A 82 -1.17 -11.44 6.74
N ALA A 83 -1.44 -12.60 7.35
CA ALA A 83 -0.53 -13.75 7.39
C ALA A 83 -1.24 -14.99 6.85
N GLY A 84 -0.60 -15.68 5.92
CA GLY A 84 -0.99 -17.00 5.42
C GLY A 84 -0.01 -18.07 5.88
N GLU A 85 -0.14 -19.28 5.32
CA GLU A 85 0.84 -20.34 5.54
C GLU A 85 2.18 -19.96 4.87
N GLY A 86 3.27 -19.99 5.66
CA GLY A 86 4.63 -19.66 5.21
C GLY A 86 4.87 -18.21 4.73
N SER A 87 3.84 -17.37 4.64
CA SER A 87 3.86 -16.13 3.85
C SER A 87 3.07 -15.00 4.51
N GLN A 88 3.42 -13.76 4.16
CA GLN A 88 2.83 -12.53 4.71
C GLN A 88 2.45 -11.58 3.57
N LEU A 89 1.31 -10.91 3.71
CA LEU A 89 0.80 -9.92 2.78
C LEU A 89 0.63 -8.58 3.50
N VAL A 90 1.12 -7.50 2.89
CA VAL A 90 0.95 -6.14 3.38
C VAL A 90 0.29 -5.31 2.28
N SER A 91 -0.82 -4.65 2.61
CA SER A 91 -1.44 -3.62 1.77
C SER A 91 -1.22 -2.27 2.43
N LEU A 92 -0.72 -1.29 1.69
CA LEU A 92 -0.54 0.09 2.14
C LEU A 92 -1.01 1.08 1.08
N LEU A 93 -1.70 2.13 1.50
CA LEU A 93 -1.94 3.33 0.69
C LEU A 93 -1.28 4.53 1.38
N ALA A 94 -0.45 5.26 0.64
CA ALA A 94 0.10 6.55 1.07
C ALA A 94 -0.51 7.71 0.25
N GLU A 95 -0.68 8.87 0.89
CA GLU A 95 -1.06 10.14 0.26
C GLU A 95 -0.13 11.26 0.71
N CYS A 96 0.31 12.08 -0.25
CA CYS A 96 1.05 13.31 0.02
C CYS A 96 0.12 14.55 0.03
N PRO A 97 0.59 15.70 0.56
CA PRO A 97 -0.16 16.96 0.54
C PRO A 97 -0.66 17.40 -0.85
N SER A 98 -1.57 18.36 -0.85
CA SER A 98 -2.31 18.79 -2.06
C SER A 98 -1.46 19.42 -3.17
N ASP A 99 -0.28 19.91 -2.81
CA ASP A 99 0.70 20.61 -3.65
C ASP A 99 1.94 19.74 -3.97
N MET A 100 1.91 18.45 -3.60
CA MET A 100 2.99 17.48 -3.76
C MET A 100 2.54 16.29 -4.62
N ILE A 101 3.50 15.64 -5.27
CA ILE A 101 3.38 14.34 -5.94
C ILE A 101 4.50 13.39 -5.47
N TRP A 102 4.26 12.08 -5.57
CA TRP A 102 5.30 11.06 -5.37
C TRP A 102 6.28 11.05 -6.56
N GLU A 103 7.58 11.06 -6.27
CA GLU A 103 8.60 10.94 -7.30
C GLU A 103 8.67 9.53 -7.89
N VAL A 104 8.70 9.45 -9.23
CA VAL A 104 8.94 8.21 -9.98
C VAL A 104 10.45 7.94 -10.03
N ARG A 105 10.87 6.78 -9.50
CA ARG A 105 12.29 6.34 -9.46
C ARG A 105 13.24 7.27 -8.68
N ALA A 106 12.74 7.78 -7.56
CA ALA A 106 13.48 8.66 -6.65
C ALA A 106 14.77 8.04 -6.07
N VAL A 107 15.65 8.91 -5.55
CA VAL A 107 16.87 8.57 -4.82
C VAL A 107 16.56 8.36 -3.33
N GLY A 108 17.17 7.36 -2.70
CA GLY A 108 16.93 7.03 -1.29
C GLY A 108 15.68 6.18 -1.01
N VAL A 109 15.07 5.59 -2.05
CA VAL A 109 14.12 4.47 -1.89
C VAL A 109 14.86 3.17 -1.59
N ASP A 110 14.18 2.22 -0.92
CA ASP A 110 14.65 0.86 -0.61
C ASP A 110 15.60 0.27 -1.69
N PHE A 111 15.14 0.25 -2.94
CA PHE A 111 15.77 -0.44 -4.07
C PHE A 111 17.22 -0.04 -4.39
N GLN A 112 17.65 1.16 -3.99
CA GLN A 112 19.04 1.61 -4.21
C GLN A 112 20.04 1.01 -3.21
N THR A 113 19.55 0.40 -2.12
CA THR A 113 20.37 -0.20 -1.05
C THR A 113 20.13 -1.70 -0.87
N LEU A 114 19.04 -2.22 -1.42
CA LEU A 114 18.64 -3.62 -1.30
C LEU A 114 19.13 -4.49 -2.47
N LYS A 115 19.25 -5.80 -2.23
CA LYS A 115 19.58 -6.78 -3.27
C LYS A 115 18.35 -7.03 -4.15
N VAL A 116 18.14 -6.17 -5.14
CA VAL A 116 17.11 -6.36 -6.18
C VAL A 116 17.47 -7.56 -7.05
N LEU A 117 16.50 -8.46 -7.23
CA LEU A 117 16.58 -9.70 -8.01
C LEU A 117 15.72 -9.63 -9.28
N TYR A 118 14.70 -8.77 -9.30
CA TYR A 118 13.82 -8.54 -10.43
C TYR A 118 13.27 -7.11 -10.40
N GLU A 119 13.17 -6.48 -11.56
CA GLU A 119 12.40 -5.25 -11.76
C GLU A 119 11.63 -5.38 -13.08
N HIS A 120 10.34 -5.04 -13.08
CA HIS A 120 9.57 -4.90 -14.32
C HIS A 120 8.42 -3.91 -14.19
N ASN A 121 8.17 -3.15 -15.26
CA ASN A 121 7.00 -2.29 -15.38
C ASN A 121 5.77 -3.15 -15.81
N GLY A 122 5.24 -3.97 -14.90
CA GLY A 122 3.98 -4.74 -15.04
C GLY A 122 4.10 -6.18 -15.56
N ILE A 123 3.64 -7.17 -14.77
CA ILE A 123 3.58 -8.60 -15.17
C ILE A 123 2.39 -9.49 -14.73
N SER A 124 1.51 -9.28 -13.74
CA SER A 124 1.26 -8.22 -12.75
C SER A 124 0.25 -8.74 -11.69
N PRO A 125 -0.23 -7.92 -10.73
CA PRO A 125 -1.66 -7.53 -10.80
C PRO A 125 -1.91 -6.11 -11.31
N ASN A 126 -3.06 -5.95 -11.95
CA ASN A 126 -3.21 -5.33 -13.28
C ASN A 126 -2.28 -4.14 -13.60
N SER A 127 -1.06 -4.51 -14.00
CA SER A 127 0.13 -3.72 -14.37
C SER A 127 0.68 -2.71 -13.35
N ALA A 128 0.89 -3.13 -12.10
CA ALA A 128 1.80 -2.46 -11.15
C ALA A 128 3.23 -2.33 -11.68
N THR A 129 4.02 -1.39 -11.16
CA THR A 129 5.49 -1.57 -11.16
C THR A 129 5.85 -2.67 -10.16
N VAL A 130 6.73 -3.61 -10.53
CA VAL A 130 7.04 -4.79 -9.71
C VAL A 130 8.54 -4.87 -9.43
N HIS A 131 8.89 -4.99 -8.14
CA HIS A 131 10.26 -5.20 -7.67
C HIS A 131 10.31 -6.46 -6.80
N VAL A 132 11.22 -7.40 -7.12
CA VAL A 132 11.57 -8.51 -6.21
C VAL A 132 12.95 -8.29 -5.63
N TYR A 133 13.09 -8.38 -4.31
CA TYR A 133 14.32 -8.07 -3.60
C TYR A 133 14.40 -8.78 -2.25
N VAL A 134 15.61 -8.86 -1.70
CA VAL A 134 15.84 -9.28 -0.31
C VAL A 134 15.93 -8.04 0.58
N ARG A 135 15.11 -7.99 1.64
CA ARG A 135 15.14 -6.93 2.66
C ARG A 135 15.74 -7.48 3.97
N PRO A 136 16.79 -6.85 4.53
CA PRO A 136 17.30 -7.15 5.85
C PRO A 136 16.25 -6.95 6.94
N ALA A 137 16.24 -7.82 7.96
CA ALA A 137 15.31 -7.71 9.10
C ALA A 137 15.41 -6.36 9.85
N SER A 138 16.58 -5.73 9.84
CA SER A 138 16.83 -4.40 10.42
C SER A 138 16.21 -3.24 9.62
N MET A 139 15.74 -3.48 8.40
CA MET A 139 15.12 -2.50 7.51
C MET A 139 13.61 -2.72 7.33
N ASP A 140 13.01 -3.74 7.97
CA ASP A 140 11.61 -4.09 7.76
C ASP A 140 10.67 -3.43 8.79
N PRO A 141 9.77 -2.51 8.38
CA PRO A 141 8.82 -1.86 9.28
C PRO A 141 7.70 -2.79 9.78
N TRP A 142 7.48 -3.94 9.14
CA TRP A 142 6.33 -4.82 9.36
C TRP A 142 6.64 -5.98 10.31
N THR A 143 7.86 -6.54 10.25
CA THR A 143 8.28 -7.67 11.11
C THR A 143 8.04 -7.42 12.61
N PRO A 144 8.30 -6.23 13.19
CA PRO A 144 7.94 -5.94 14.58
C PRO A 144 6.43 -5.99 14.84
N MET A 145 5.60 -5.63 13.87
CA MET A 145 4.14 -5.64 14.00
C MET A 145 3.56 -7.07 13.92
N PHE A 146 4.09 -7.91 13.03
CA PHE A 146 3.76 -9.34 12.99
C PHE A 146 4.18 -10.05 14.30
N ALA A 147 5.36 -9.70 14.85
CA ALA A 147 5.83 -10.20 16.14
C ALA A 147 4.90 -9.84 17.31
N GLN A 148 4.53 -8.56 17.42
CA GLN A 148 3.62 -8.06 18.49
C GLN A 148 2.24 -8.71 18.45
N ALA A 149 1.77 -9.10 17.26
CA ALA A 149 0.50 -9.80 17.07
C ALA A 149 0.60 -11.34 17.21
N GLY A 150 1.73 -11.88 17.68
CA GLY A 150 1.92 -13.31 17.90
C GLY A 150 1.98 -14.16 16.62
N LYS A 151 2.24 -13.54 15.46
CA LYS A 151 2.48 -14.24 14.20
C LYS A 151 3.98 -14.47 13.98
N ALA A 152 4.31 -15.34 13.03
CA ALA A 152 5.69 -15.77 12.79
C ALA A 152 6.60 -14.60 12.36
N ALA A 153 7.39 -14.08 13.30
CA ALA A 153 8.43 -13.10 13.03
C ALA A 153 9.72 -13.82 12.61
N TRP A 154 10.01 -13.79 11.31
CA TRP A 154 11.21 -14.42 10.76
C TRP A 154 12.47 -13.77 11.32
N GLN A 155 13.46 -14.58 11.71
CA GLN A 155 14.65 -14.15 12.44
C GLN A 155 15.78 -13.62 11.54
N GLY A 156 15.52 -13.49 10.24
CA GLY A 156 16.48 -13.06 9.24
C GLY A 156 15.77 -12.35 8.08
N ASP A 157 16.49 -12.17 6.99
CA ASP A 157 16.05 -11.41 5.83
C ASP A 157 14.75 -11.95 5.23
N THR A 158 14.00 -11.07 4.57
CA THR A 158 12.72 -11.35 3.93
C THR A 158 12.84 -11.23 2.41
N LEU A 159 12.35 -12.22 1.67
CA LEU A 159 12.17 -12.10 0.22
C LEU A 159 10.84 -11.41 -0.04
N VAL A 160 10.88 -10.27 -0.74
CA VAL A 160 9.73 -9.39 -0.97
C VAL A 160 9.44 -9.29 -2.46
N ALA A 161 8.18 -9.47 -2.87
CA ALA A 161 7.64 -8.96 -4.12
C ALA A 161 6.77 -7.74 -3.80
N ARG A 162 7.26 -6.53 -4.12
CA ARG A 162 6.47 -5.30 -4.02
C ARG A 162 5.82 -4.99 -5.36
N TYR A 163 4.53 -4.71 -5.31
CA TYR A 163 3.73 -4.16 -6.39
C TYR A 163 3.35 -2.71 -6.05
N GLU A 164 3.55 -1.79 -6.97
CA GLU A 164 3.35 -0.34 -6.75
C GLU A 164 2.46 0.26 -7.86
N TRP A 165 1.41 1.00 -7.47
CA TRP A 165 0.51 1.72 -8.38
C TRP A 165 0.39 3.18 -7.94
N MET A 166 0.49 4.09 -8.90
CA MET A 166 0.30 5.54 -8.69
C MET A 166 -1.16 5.92 -8.93
N GLY A 167 -1.65 6.93 -8.22
CA GLY A 167 -3.05 7.37 -8.29
C GLY A 167 -3.24 8.85 -7.97
N GLY A 168 -4.42 9.37 -8.30
CA GLY A 168 -4.82 10.74 -7.93
C GLY A 168 -3.94 11.84 -8.53
N ALA A 169 -3.48 11.68 -9.78
CA ALA A 169 -2.42 12.49 -10.41
C ALA A 169 -1.11 12.46 -9.61
N ASP A 170 -0.62 11.23 -9.39
CA ASP A 170 0.63 10.90 -8.66
C ASP A 170 0.70 11.37 -7.19
N ARG A 171 -0.44 11.78 -6.62
CA ARG A 171 -0.58 12.20 -5.21
C ARG A 171 -0.81 11.06 -4.23
N SER A 172 -1.28 9.90 -4.73
CA SER A 172 -1.47 8.71 -3.93
C SER A 172 -0.70 7.52 -4.49
N LYS A 173 -0.24 6.63 -3.61
CA LYS A 173 0.54 5.45 -3.97
C LYS A 173 -0.01 4.23 -3.23
N LEU A 174 -0.53 3.27 -3.98
CA LEU A 174 -0.85 1.95 -3.46
C LEU A 174 0.40 1.07 -3.54
N ILE A 175 0.70 0.39 -2.44
CA ILE A 175 1.78 -0.59 -2.32
C ILE A 175 1.18 -1.89 -1.80
N VAL A 176 1.51 -3.01 -2.45
CA VAL A 176 1.23 -4.35 -1.91
C VAL A 176 2.53 -5.15 -1.88
N GLU A 177 2.92 -5.64 -0.70
CA GLU A 177 4.09 -6.51 -0.50
C GLU A 177 3.65 -7.94 -0.20
N TYR A 178 3.96 -8.87 -1.08
CA TYR A 178 4.01 -10.30 -0.75
C TYR A 178 5.39 -10.64 -0.21
N ARG A 179 5.44 -11.38 0.89
CA ARG A 179 6.65 -11.59 1.70
C ARG A 179 6.77 -13.07 2.09
N GLU A 180 7.96 -13.63 1.96
CA GLU A 180 8.39 -14.96 2.44
C GLU A 180 9.71 -14.82 3.22
N PRO A 181 10.10 -15.80 4.06
CA PRO A 181 11.49 -15.88 4.53
C PRO A 181 12.46 -15.88 3.34
N ALA A 182 13.55 -15.12 3.41
CA ALA A 182 14.57 -15.23 2.39
C ALA A 182 15.20 -16.64 2.42
N PRO A 183 15.40 -17.30 1.26
CA PRO A 183 16.15 -18.55 1.23
C PRO A 183 17.60 -18.33 1.69
N GLU A 184 18.21 -19.35 2.30
CA GLU A 184 19.63 -19.30 2.69
C GLU A 184 20.52 -19.22 1.45
N LEU A 185 20.85 -17.99 1.02
CA LEU A 185 21.77 -17.71 -0.08
C LEU A 185 23.19 -17.59 0.47
N PHE A 186 24.03 -18.59 0.19
CA PHE A 186 25.47 -18.49 0.46
C PHE A 186 26.08 -17.27 -0.26
N PRO A 187 27.12 -16.62 0.32
CA PRO A 187 27.79 -15.49 -0.30
C PRO A 187 28.24 -15.79 -1.74
N GLY A 188 27.87 -14.91 -2.68
CA GLY A 188 28.12 -15.09 -4.11
C GLY A 188 27.06 -15.89 -4.87
N ILE A 189 26.12 -16.56 -4.20
CA ILE A 189 25.02 -17.27 -4.85
C ILE A 189 23.79 -16.35 -5.03
N THR A 190 23.22 -16.38 -6.24
CA THR A 190 21.94 -15.76 -6.59
C THR A 190 20.84 -16.82 -6.62
N MET A 191 19.61 -16.42 -6.27
CA MET A 191 18.43 -17.24 -6.51
C MET A 191 18.33 -17.57 -8.02
N ASN A 192 17.97 -18.81 -8.37
CA ASN A 192 17.88 -19.20 -9.78
C ASN A 192 16.57 -18.72 -10.43
N VAL A 193 16.52 -18.71 -11.77
CA VAL A 193 15.38 -18.17 -12.53
C VAL A 193 14.07 -18.93 -12.26
N GLY A 194 14.13 -20.24 -12.01
CA GLY A 194 12.97 -21.04 -11.63
C GLY A 194 12.41 -20.61 -10.28
N GLN A 195 13.25 -20.58 -9.25
CA GLN A 195 12.88 -20.12 -7.90
C GLN A 195 12.29 -18.69 -7.90
N LEU A 196 12.85 -17.80 -8.72
CA LEU A 196 12.33 -16.43 -8.89
C LEU A 196 10.96 -16.40 -9.56
N THR A 197 10.78 -17.18 -10.63
CA THR A 197 9.48 -17.34 -11.32
C THR A 197 8.43 -17.94 -10.37
N ASP A 198 8.77 -19.01 -9.64
CA ASP A 198 7.88 -19.67 -8.68
C ASP A 198 7.43 -18.72 -7.57
N PHE A 199 8.33 -17.86 -7.08
CA PHE A 199 8.02 -16.83 -6.08
C PHE A 199 7.09 -15.74 -6.65
N ILE A 200 7.38 -15.25 -7.86
CA ILE A 200 6.54 -14.28 -8.56
C ILE A 200 5.13 -14.86 -8.79
N GLU A 201 5.03 -16.11 -9.24
CA GLU A 201 3.74 -16.80 -9.41
C GLU A 201 2.96 -16.94 -8.09
N ARG A 202 3.61 -17.26 -6.96
CA ARG A 202 2.95 -17.29 -5.65
C ARG A 202 2.48 -15.91 -5.22
N SER A 203 3.30 -14.88 -5.41
CA SER A 203 2.95 -13.50 -5.05
C SER A 203 1.76 -12.95 -5.85
N GLN A 204 1.65 -13.30 -7.14
CA GLN A 204 0.49 -12.96 -7.98
C GLN A 204 -0.79 -13.68 -7.54
N LYS A 205 -0.66 -14.91 -7.03
CA LYS A 205 -1.80 -15.73 -6.55
C LYS A 205 -2.25 -15.38 -5.12
N ALA A 206 -1.47 -14.56 -4.40
CA ALA A 206 -1.73 -14.24 -2.99
C ALA A 206 -2.78 -13.14 -2.76
N PHE A 207 -3.15 -12.36 -3.77
CA PHE A 207 -4.17 -11.31 -3.67
C PHE A 207 -4.84 -10.99 -5.00
N THR A 208 -6.04 -10.42 -4.95
CA THR A 208 -6.71 -9.79 -6.09
C THR A 208 -6.79 -8.27 -5.90
N LEU A 209 -6.79 -7.55 -7.02
CA LEU A 209 -7.23 -6.16 -7.10
C LEU A 209 -8.61 -6.10 -7.73
N GLU A 210 -9.57 -5.58 -6.97
CA GLU A 210 -10.98 -5.52 -7.32
C GLU A 210 -11.47 -4.05 -7.24
N GLY A 211 -12.58 -3.74 -7.92
CA GLY A 211 -13.30 -2.49 -7.69
C GLY A 211 -13.99 -2.50 -6.32
N VAL A 212 -14.36 -1.31 -5.81
CA VAL A 212 -15.04 -1.22 -4.51
C VAL A 212 -16.54 -1.40 -4.67
N THR A 213 -17.08 -2.47 -4.08
CA THR A 213 -18.53 -2.65 -3.89
C THR A 213 -18.99 -1.85 -2.68
N ALA A 214 -20.13 -1.18 -2.79
CA ALA A 214 -20.78 -0.44 -1.70
C ALA A 214 -22.05 -1.18 -1.22
N PRO A 215 -22.47 -1.03 0.05
CA PRO A 215 -21.82 -0.24 1.11
C PRO A 215 -20.57 -0.90 1.70
N VAL A 216 -19.64 -0.09 2.17
CA VAL A 216 -18.46 -0.55 2.93
C VAL A 216 -18.79 -0.53 4.43
N THR A 217 -18.33 -1.53 5.17
CA THR A 217 -18.46 -1.64 6.63
C THR A 217 -17.12 -1.25 7.29
N PRO A 218 -16.89 0.02 7.66
CA PRO A 218 -15.57 0.48 8.08
C PRO A 218 -15.13 -0.15 9.41
N MET A 219 -13.89 -0.66 9.47
CA MET A 219 -13.25 -0.97 10.75
C MET A 219 -12.80 0.32 11.46
N PRO A 220 -12.72 0.32 12.82
CA PRO A 220 -12.13 1.43 13.58
C PRO A 220 -10.69 1.74 13.14
N ARG A 221 -10.37 3.02 12.94
CA ARG A 221 -9.02 3.48 12.59
C ARG A 221 -8.13 3.52 13.83
N ASN A 222 -7.23 2.55 13.96
CA ASN A 222 -6.17 2.59 14.96
C ASN A 222 -5.02 3.49 14.48
N ILE A 223 -4.56 4.41 15.32
CA ILE A 223 -3.31 5.15 15.08
C ILE A 223 -2.16 4.27 15.57
N MET A 224 -1.20 3.99 14.69
CA MET A 224 -0.09 3.07 14.93
C MET A 224 1.24 3.81 14.78
N ASN A 225 2.18 3.60 15.71
CA ASN A 225 3.53 4.13 15.58
C ASN A 225 4.39 3.16 14.75
N VAL A 226 4.79 3.59 13.55
CA VAL A 226 5.75 2.89 12.68
C VAL A 226 6.92 3.85 12.43
N PRO A 227 8.18 3.48 12.68
CA PRO A 227 9.30 4.42 12.59
C PRO A 227 9.45 5.05 11.19
N ASP A 228 9.51 6.39 11.13
CA ASP A 228 9.76 7.15 9.89
C ASP A 228 10.96 6.59 9.11
N SER A 229 12.05 6.23 9.81
CA SER A 229 13.27 5.68 9.21
C SER A 229 13.15 4.30 8.56
N LEU A 230 12.06 3.56 8.83
CA LEU A 230 11.77 2.26 8.22
C LEU A 230 10.62 2.34 7.21
N LEU A 231 9.68 3.27 7.41
CA LEU A 231 8.51 3.41 6.56
C LEU A 231 8.72 4.39 5.38
N ALA A 232 9.54 5.44 5.55
CA ALA A 232 9.82 6.38 4.47
C ALA A 232 10.57 5.73 3.27
N PRO A 233 11.56 4.82 3.44
CA PRO A 233 12.17 4.10 2.32
C PRO A 233 11.21 3.17 1.56
N VAL A 234 10.15 2.69 2.23
CA VAL A 234 9.08 1.90 1.64
C VAL A 234 8.12 2.78 0.82
N ILE A 235 7.70 3.93 1.35
CA ILE A 235 6.75 4.82 0.69
C ILE A 235 7.42 5.66 -0.42
N GLY A 236 8.65 6.12 -0.20
CA GLY A 236 9.47 6.90 -1.13
C GLY A 236 9.47 8.41 -0.87
N VAL A 237 9.77 9.17 -1.92
CA VAL A 237 10.08 10.62 -1.89
C VAL A 237 8.96 11.43 -2.57
N VAL A 238 8.76 12.67 -2.13
CA VAL A 238 7.81 13.63 -2.74
C VAL A 238 8.52 14.82 -3.39
N SER A 239 7.90 15.42 -4.41
CA SER A 239 8.29 16.71 -4.98
C SER A 239 7.06 17.57 -5.28
N ASN A 240 7.26 18.85 -5.59
CA ASN A 240 6.18 19.77 -5.98
C ASN A 240 5.78 19.68 -7.48
N GLY A 241 6.37 18.74 -8.23
CA GLY A 241 6.12 18.55 -9.68
C GLY A 241 6.62 19.67 -10.60
N ARG A 242 7.22 20.75 -10.10
CA ARG A 242 7.74 21.88 -10.90
C ARG A 242 9.11 21.58 -11.49
N ILE A 243 9.16 20.57 -12.37
CA ILE A 243 10.28 20.46 -13.31
C ILE A 243 10.15 21.62 -14.30
N PHE A 244 10.88 22.71 -14.03
CA PHE A 244 11.16 23.74 -15.04
C PHE A 244 12.04 23.10 -16.12
N MET A 245 11.41 22.53 -17.14
CA MET A 245 12.06 22.31 -18.43
C MET A 245 12.12 23.64 -19.17
N ASP A 246 13.07 24.49 -18.76
CA ASP A 246 13.53 25.58 -19.60
C ASP A 246 14.24 24.96 -20.82
N ILE A 247 13.70 25.21 -22.01
CA ILE A 247 14.20 24.78 -23.34
C ILE A 247 14.39 26.03 -24.20
#